data_AF-A0A2D0IRQ6-F1
#
_entry.id   AF-A0A2D0IRQ6-F1
#
_cell.length_a   1.000
_cell.length_b   1.000
_cell.length_c   1.000
_cell.angle_alpha   90.00
_cell.angle_beta   90.00
_cell.angle_gamma   90.00
#
_symmetry.space_group_name_H-M   'P 1'
#
loop_
_entity.id
_entity.type
_entity.pdbx_description
1 polymer ?
#
loop_
_entity_poly.entity_id
_entity_poly.type
_entity_poly.pdbx_seq_one_letter_code
_entity_poly.pdbx_strand_id
1 'polypeptide(L)'
;MEKNSITSVLSNLKKDITKNIAEKKSKVTHPVKVPNCSGKVGDPGVKCNQKFSHQVKLLPIDNQVNVSNVPYAFISVPARGFGKTNGEGETDRIMTRQPEEVTVLVGKLAKSYERRGGNFGSLKELEERKISLITNINNPTTEKPYISGYDYITVVGARTAPWDFSLGGVTRGFEESMGNQYRFINCGLHQLQLFPKASQGDYAVQRIIIVFSQGYTDMDRQRINDYAQKLGARVRYVTDVPMFIRIINERKQKKRLIKEMVFFCHGVIDCATFHYQGKNVEEGKFGPDEIKKVYESVFDSDAKITTYACRAGISVDGSDFTGKNAGQDKSPAQRMANAWDVGVKAFEMRSLYDIVYGTGKEIKEAREYSKVIDKYEAARRAYNYELSKGNKNAKPPEKPKDYDIMKKRNEGLKAREYNEDHGGGPIAPNATWRLPGTGNSPKGLKSGLQNYNPIEWIL
;
A
#
# COMPACT_ATOMS: atom_id res chain seq x y z
N MET A 1 38.52 64.59 -23.57
CA MET A 1 38.38 63.20 -23.07
C MET A 1 36.93 62.80 -23.20
N GLU A 2 36.54 62.18 -24.32
CA GLU A 2 35.21 61.57 -24.47
C GLU A 2 35.40 60.06 -24.51
N LYS A 3 35.26 59.41 -23.35
CA LYS A 3 35.08 57.96 -23.27
C LYS A 3 33.62 57.66 -23.60
N ASN A 4 33.29 57.58 -24.89
CA ASN A 4 32.03 57.00 -25.33
C ASN A 4 32.03 55.52 -24.94
N SER A 5 31.27 55.24 -23.89
CA SER A 5 31.21 53.97 -23.22
C SER A 5 30.65 52.88 -24.14
N ILE A 6 31.42 51.80 -24.30
CA ILE A 6 31.07 50.52 -24.94
C ILE A 6 29.73 49.98 -24.40
N THR A 7 29.32 50.40 -23.20
CA THR A 7 28.03 50.05 -22.59
C THR A 7 26.82 50.64 -23.33
N SER A 8 26.96 51.80 -23.99
CA SER A 8 25.88 52.40 -24.79
C SER A 8 25.62 51.63 -26.09
N VAL A 9 26.69 51.19 -26.77
CA VAL A 9 26.65 50.41 -28.02
C VAL A 9 26.03 49.02 -27.78
N LEU A 10 26.38 48.36 -26.67
CA LEU A 10 25.81 47.07 -26.29
C LEU A 10 24.33 47.16 -25.88
N SER A 11 23.90 48.30 -25.32
CA SER A 11 22.49 48.53 -24.96
C SER A 11 21.59 48.71 -26.20
N ASN A 12 22.12 49.38 -27.23
CA ASN A 12 21.43 49.56 -28.50
C ASN A 12 21.36 48.26 -29.30
N LEU A 13 22.43 47.45 -29.29
CA LEU A 13 22.42 46.13 -29.94
C LEU A 13 21.39 45.18 -29.32
N LYS A 14 21.22 45.21 -27.99
CA LYS A 14 20.17 44.42 -27.30
C LYS A 14 18.76 44.92 -27.62
N LYS A 15 18.54 46.23 -27.73
CA LYS A 15 17.24 46.79 -28.13
C LYS A 15 16.88 46.43 -29.58
N ASP A 16 17.84 46.46 -30.50
CA ASP A 16 17.61 46.10 -31.90
C ASP A 16 17.39 44.60 -32.11
N ILE A 17 18.06 43.74 -31.33
CA ILE A 17 17.80 42.29 -31.32
C ILE A 17 16.41 42.00 -30.74
N THR A 18 16.01 42.69 -29.66
CA THR A 18 14.70 42.49 -29.03
C THR A 18 13.56 42.99 -29.94
N LYS A 19 13.77 44.10 -30.66
CA LYS A 19 12.83 44.62 -31.66
C LYS A 19 12.72 43.72 -32.88
N ASN A 20 13.83 43.17 -33.39
CA ASN A 20 13.82 42.19 -34.48
C ASN A 20 13.19 40.84 -34.08
N ILE A 21 13.31 40.41 -32.81
CA ILE A 21 12.63 39.22 -32.31
C ILE A 21 11.13 39.48 -32.11
N ALA A 22 10.73 40.69 -31.68
CA ALA A 22 9.34 41.09 -31.57
C ALA A 22 8.66 41.25 -32.95
N GLU A 23 9.37 41.82 -33.94
CA GLU A 23 8.89 41.94 -35.32
C GLU A 23 8.86 40.58 -36.05
N LYS A 24 9.75 39.64 -35.71
CA LYS A 24 9.64 38.23 -36.16
C LYS A 24 8.54 37.43 -35.44
N LYS A 25 8.17 37.77 -34.20
CA LYS A 25 6.99 37.21 -33.51
C LYS A 25 5.67 37.80 -34.02
N SER A 26 5.69 39.02 -34.57
CA SER A 26 4.52 39.72 -35.13
C SER A 26 4.22 39.37 -36.60
N LYS A 27 5.06 38.57 -37.26
CA LYS A 27 4.78 37.98 -38.59
C LYS A 27 4.41 36.50 -38.52
N VAL A 28 3.88 36.05 -37.38
CA VAL A 28 3.03 34.86 -37.38
C VAL A 28 1.68 35.31 -37.91
N THR A 29 1.53 35.23 -39.24
CA THR A 29 0.20 35.15 -39.84
C THR A 29 -0.60 34.14 -39.04
N HIS A 30 -1.80 34.52 -38.59
CA HIS A 30 -2.79 33.57 -38.10
C HIS A 30 -2.75 32.35 -39.02
N PRO A 31 -2.65 31.11 -38.50
CA PRO A 31 -2.47 29.96 -39.35
C PRO A 31 -3.66 29.93 -40.30
N VAL A 32 -3.40 30.28 -41.56
CA VAL A 32 -4.29 30.00 -42.67
C VAL A 32 -4.58 28.53 -42.52
N LYS A 33 -5.86 28.20 -42.29
CA LYS A 33 -6.40 26.85 -42.03
C LYS A 33 -5.53 25.80 -42.72
N VAL A 34 -4.54 25.26 -42.02
CA VAL A 34 -3.73 24.17 -42.57
C VAL A 34 -4.68 22.99 -42.58
N PRO A 35 -5.06 22.45 -43.76
CA PRO A 35 -6.10 21.47 -43.78
C PRO A 35 -5.57 20.18 -43.13
N ASN A 36 -6.33 19.58 -42.20
CA ASN A 36 -5.96 18.31 -41.57
C ASN A 36 -6.04 17.19 -42.61
N CYS A 37 -4.94 16.88 -43.30
CA CYS A 37 -4.96 15.97 -44.44
C CYS A 37 -4.27 14.63 -44.14
N SER A 38 -4.74 13.54 -44.76
CA SER A 38 -4.11 12.22 -44.72
C SER A 38 -2.87 12.07 -45.63
N GLY A 39 -2.21 13.18 -46.01
CA GLY A 39 -1.10 13.24 -46.97
C GLY A 39 -0.71 14.68 -47.33
N LYS A 40 0.24 14.88 -48.27
CA LYS A 40 0.63 16.22 -48.72
C LYS A 40 -0.48 16.85 -49.56
N VAL A 41 -0.79 18.12 -49.29
CA VAL A 41 -1.82 18.87 -50.03
C VAL A 41 -1.46 18.88 -51.52
N GLY A 42 -2.32 18.28 -52.35
CA GLY A 42 -2.13 18.19 -53.80
C GLY A 42 -1.97 16.78 -54.37
N ASP A 43 -1.72 15.77 -53.53
CA ASP A 43 -1.60 14.39 -54.01
C ASP A 43 -2.98 13.75 -54.30
N PRO A 44 -3.12 12.90 -55.34
CA PRO A 44 -4.36 12.19 -55.62
C PRO A 44 -4.80 11.32 -54.43
N GLY A 45 -6.03 11.52 -53.94
CA GLY A 45 -6.59 10.77 -52.81
C GLY A 45 -6.47 11.43 -51.43
N VAL A 46 -5.83 12.61 -51.35
CA VAL A 46 -5.68 13.34 -50.09
C VAL A 46 -6.99 13.99 -49.65
N LYS A 47 -7.48 13.59 -48.47
CA LYS A 47 -8.67 14.15 -47.83
C LYS A 47 -8.27 15.07 -46.70
N CYS A 48 -8.74 16.31 -46.73
CA CYS A 48 -8.39 17.37 -45.80
C CYS A 48 -9.55 17.72 -44.84
N ASN A 49 -9.24 18.37 -43.71
CA ASN A 49 -10.17 18.64 -42.60
C ASN A 49 -10.70 17.37 -41.91
N GLN A 50 -9.94 16.29 -41.96
CA GLN A 50 -10.30 15.05 -41.28
C GLN A 50 -10.01 15.16 -39.77
N LYS A 51 -10.87 14.50 -38.99
CA LYS A 51 -10.74 14.39 -37.54
C LYS A 51 -10.00 13.08 -37.23
N PHE A 52 -8.75 13.17 -36.78
CA PHE A 52 -7.94 12.01 -36.37
C PHE A 52 -8.04 11.85 -34.86
N SER A 53 -8.35 10.64 -34.40
CA SER A 53 -8.49 10.39 -32.97
C SER A 53 -8.12 8.97 -32.57
N HIS A 54 -8.00 8.75 -31.26
CA HIS A 54 -7.89 7.42 -30.67
C HIS A 54 -8.40 7.48 -29.21
N GLN A 55 -8.95 6.37 -28.72
CA GLN A 55 -9.33 6.20 -27.31
C GLN A 55 -8.85 4.85 -26.77
N VAL A 56 -8.48 4.77 -25.50
CA VAL A 56 -8.23 3.49 -24.83
C VAL A 56 -9.46 3.11 -24.01
N LYS A 57 -9.88 1.86 -24.09
CA LYS A 57 -10.87 1.25 -23.18
C LYS A 57 -10.19 0.19 -22.35
N LEU A 58 -10.03 0.45 -21.05
CA LEU A 58 -9.51 -0.53 -20.11
C LEU A 58 -10.60 -1.55 -19.81
N LEU A 59 -10.23 -2.83 -19.86
CA LEU A 59 -11.15 -3.93 -19.58
C LEU A 59 -10.72 -4.64 -18.29
N PRO A 60 -11.66 -4.91 -17.36
CA PRO A 60 -11.40 -5.85 -16.29
C PRO A 60 -11.18 -7.25 -16.87
N ILE A 61 -10.22 -7.96 -16.31
CA ILE A 61 -9.96 -9.36 -16.62
C ILE A 61 -10.99 -10.15 -15.80
N ASP A 62 -11.89 -10.83 -16.48
CA ASP A 62 -13.01 -11.62 -15.93
C ASP A 62 -14.25 -10.82 -15.44
N ASN A 63 -14.37 -9.52 -15.77
CA ASN A 63 -15.52 -8.65 -15.41
C ASN A 63 -15.75 -8.43 -13.91
N GLN A 64 -14.73 -8.64 -13.08
CA GLN A 64 -14.89 -8.64 -11.61
C GLN A 64 -14.58 -7.28 -10.96
N VAL A 65 -13.96 -6.35 -11.70
CA VAL A 65 -13.38 -5.13 -11.10
C VAL A 65 -13.87 -3.88 -11.80
N ASN A 66 -14.22 -2.86 -11.01
CA ASN A 66 -14.52 -1.54 -11.53
C ASN A 66 -13.23 -0.86 -12.01
N VAL A 67 -13.14 -0.58 -13.31
CA VAL A 67 -12.00 0.11 -13.96
C VAL A 67 -12.27 1.60 -14.20
N SER A 68 -13.25 2.18 -13.52
CA SER A 68 -13.46 3.62 -13.47
C SER A 68 -12.40 4.30 -12.60
N ASN A 69 -12.19 5.58 -12.86
CA ASN A 69 -11.26 6.43 -12.12
C ASN A 69 -9.79 6.00 -12.18
N VAL A 70 -9.42 5.12 -13.12
CA VAL A 70 -8.03 4.72 -13.35
C VAL A 70 -7.30 5.90 -14.00
N PRO A 71 -6.21 6.41 -13.40
CA PRO A 71 -5.45 7.52 -13.98
C PRO A 71 -4.90 7.16 -15.35
N TYR A 72 -4.88 8.12 -16.28
CA TYR A 72 -4.14 7.99 -17.53
C TYR A 72 -3.40 9.28 -17.89
N ALA A 73 -2.40 9.15 -18.76
CA ALA A 73 -1.69 10.27 -19.35
C ALA A 73 -1.41 10.02 -20.84
N PHE A 74 -1.74 11.00 -21.68
CA PHE A 74 -1.30 11.04 -23.08
C PHE A 74 0.03 11.79 -23.19
N ILE A 75 0.99 11.18 -23.90
CA ILE A 75 2.28 11.77 -24.23
C ILE A 75 2.31 11.98 -25.75
N SER A 76 2.16 13.24 -26.18
CA SER A 76 2.25 13.67 -27.59
C SER A 76 3.05 14.97 -27.72
N VAL A 77 3.56 15.25 -28.94
CA VAL A 77 4.56 16.32 -29.20
C VAL A 77 4.00 17.75 -29.26
N PRO A 78 2.69 17.99 -28.99
CA PRO A 78 2.36 19.29 -28.40
C PRO A 78 1.47 19.24 -27.15
N ALA A 79 0.91 18.10 -26.75
CA ALA A 79 -0.07 18.05 -25.66
C ALA A 79 0.20 16.92 -24.66
N ARG A 80 0.23 17.31 -23.38
CA ARG A 80 0.10 16.41 -22.23
C ARG A 80 -1.34 16.49 -21.75
N GLY A 81 -2.02 15.36 -21.67
CA GLY A 81 -3.37 15.29 -21.12
C GLY A 81 -3.39 14.26 -20.00
N PHE A 82 -3.78 14.67 -18.80
CA PHE A 82 -4.02 13.77 -17.67
C PHE A 82 -5.52 13.63 -17.48
N GLY A 83 -5.96 12.45 -17.08
CA GLY A 83 -7.36 12.23 -16.75
C GLY A 83 -7.57 10.93 -16.01
N LYS A 84 -8.84 10.56 -15.92
CA LYS A 84 -9.32 9.35 -15.25
C LYS A 84 -10.36 8.69 -16.12
N THR A 85 -10.32 7.36 -16.19
CA THR A 85 -11.31 6.61 -16.96
C THR A 85 -12.73 6.84 -16.46
N ASN A 86 -13.70 6.82 -17.38
CA ASN A 86 -15.13 6.90 -17.07
C ASN A 86 -15.67 5.56 -16.49
N GLY A 87 -16.99 5.48 -16.28
CA GLY A 87 -17.65 4.27 -15.76
C GLY A 87 -17.46 3.01 -16.62
N GLU A 88 -17.18 3.17 -17.91
CA GLU A 88 -16.93 2.09 -18.86
C GLU A 88 -15.43 1.75 -19.03
N GLY A 89 -14.55 2.38 -18.23
CA GLY A 89 -13.11 2.18 -18.34
C GLY A 89 -12.45 2.94 -19.48
N GLU A 90 -13.14 3.90 -20.08
CA GLU A 90 -12.64 4.61 -21.26
C GLU A 90 -11.89 5.88 -20.86
N THR A 91 -10.76 6.13 -21.52
CA THR A 91 -10.06 7.42 -21.43
C THR A 91 -10.79 8.50 -22.21
N ASP A 92 -10.40 9.76 -22.04
CA ASP A 92 -10.71 10.76 -23.07
C ASP A 92 -10.16 10.33 -24.43
N ARG A 93 -10.79 10.86 -25.48
CA ARG A 93 -10.36 10.64 -26.85
C ARG A 93 -9.30 11.68 -27.21
N ILE A 94 -8.08 11.24 -27.47
CA ILE A 94 -7.03 12.13 -27.98
C ILE A 94 -7.34 12.53 -29.42
N MET A 95 -7.15 13.81 -29.70
CA MET A 95 -7.47 14.44 -30.97
C MET A 95 -6.21 15.05 -31.59
N THR A 96 -5.92 14.70 -32.85
CA THR A 96 -4.73 15.18 -33.58
C THR A 96 -5.12 15.74 -34.94
N ARG A 97 -4.19 16.50 -35.54
CA ARG A 97 -4.39 17.16 -36.84
C ARG A 97 -4.09 16.26 -38.03
N GLN A 98 -3.28 15.26 -37.80
CA GLN A 98 -2.85 14.25 -38.77
C GLN A 98 -2.67 12.92 -38.02
N PRO A 99 -2.49 11.80 -38.72
CA PRO A 99 -2.08 10.56 -38.06
C PRO A 99 -0.79 10.77 -37.29
N GLU A 100 -0.86 10.58 -35.98
CA GLU A 100 0.25 10.73 -35.04
C GLU A 100 0.30 9.52 -34.12
N GLU A 101 1.52 9.05 -33.86
CA GLU A 101 1.78 8.09 -32.81
C GLU A 101 1.67 8.78 -31.44
N VAL A 102 0.90 8.15 -30.55
CA VAL A 102 0.64 8.63 -29.20
C VAL A 102 1.01 7.53 -28.23
N THR A 103 1.81 7.87 -27.23
CA THR A 103 2.03 6.98 -26.08
C THR A 103 0.99 7.28 -25.00
N VAL A 104 0.33 6.25 -24.49
CA VAL A 104 -0.59 6.33 -23.35
C VAL A 104 -0.01 5.59 -22.16
N LEU A 105 -0.06 6.25 -21.01
CA LEU A 105 0.22 5.66 -19.70
C LEU A 105 -1.11 5.44 -18.98
N VAL A 106 -1.22 4.37 -18.20
CA VAL A 106 -2.41 4.09 -17.38
C VAL A 106 -2.06 3.64 -15.97
N GLY A 107 -3.01 3.78 -15.06
CA GLY A 107 -2.91 3.35 -13.67
C GLY A 107 -1.75 4.00 -12.94
N LYS A 108 -0.96 3.16 -12.28
CA LYS A 108 0.20 3.60 -11.51
C LYS A 108 1.17 4.42 -12.35
N LEU A 109 1.55 3.97 -13.54
CA LEU A 109 2.56 4.67 -14.34
C LEU A 109 2.14 6.11 -14.70
N ALA A 110 0.86 6.30 -15.05
CA ALA A 110 0.31 7.63 -15.30
C ALA A 110 0.36 8.52 -14.06
N LYS A 111 -0.05 7.98 -12.91
CA LYS A 111 -0.04 8.73 -11.64
C LYS A 111 1.37 9.09 -11.19
N SER A 112 2.31 8.17 -11.36
CA SER A 112 3.72 8.35 -11.05
C SER A 112 4.39 9.40 -11.92
N TYR A 113 4.05 9.43 -13.22
CA TYR A 113 4.50 10.44 -14.18
C TYR A 113 3.92 11.82 -13.85
N GLU A 114 2.63 11.90 -13.50
CA GLU A 114 1.96 13.12 -13.05
C GLU A 114 2.64 13.71 -11.79
N ARG A 115 2.84 12.88 -10.75
CA ARG A 115 3.50 13.28 -9.49
C ARG A 115 4.93 13.78 -9.68
N ARG A 116 5.55 13.53 -10.83
CA ARG A 116 6.91 13.97 -11.20
C ARG A 116 6.90 15.15 -12.19
N GLY A 117 5.78 15.85 -12.37
CA GLY A 117 5.68 16.97 -13.31
C GLY A 117 5.80 16.54 -14.78
N GLY A 118 5.44 15.29 -15.09
CA GLY A 118 5.60 14.70 -16.42
C GLY A 118 7.03 14.30 -16.74
N ASN A 119 7.71 13.64 -15.80
CA ASN A 119 9.01 13.00 -15.99
C ASN A 119 8.95 11.54 -15.51
N PHE A 120 9.67 10.64 -16.19
CA PHE A 120 9.77 9.24 -15.81
C PHE A 120 10.72 9.00 -14.63
N GLY A 121 11.73 9.85 -14.43
CA GLY A 121 12.68 9.72 -13.32
C GLY A 121 13.26 8.30 -13.20
N SER A 122 13.22 7.75 -11.99
CA SER A 122 13.68 6.38 -11.68
C SER A 122 12.60 5.29 -11.82
N LEU A 123 11.45 5.60 -12.45
CA LEU A 123 10.37 4.62 -12.66
C LEU A 123 10.84 3.43 -13.47
N LYS A 124 10.37 2.24 -13.08
CA LYS A 124 10.77 0.97 -13.68
C LYS A 124 9.70 0.44 -14.62
N GLU A 125 10.08 -0.59 -15.39
CA GLU A 125 9.13 -1.35 -16.22
C GLU A 125 8.45 -0.47 -17.29
N LEU A 126 9.11 0.59 -17.78
CA LEU A 126 8.49 1.62 -18.62
C LEU A 126 7.96 1.06 -19.95
N GLU A 127 8.80 0.36 -20.72
CA GLU A 127 8.45 -0.08 -22.07
C GLU A 127 7.31 -1.10 -22.07
N GLU A 128 7.25 -2.01 -21.09
CA GLU A 128 6.16 -2.99 -20.97
C GLU A 128 4.83 -2.37 -20.49
N ARG A 129 4.85 -1.13 -19.96
CA ARG A 129 3.69 -0.43 -19.39
C ARG A 129 3.16 0.69 -20.28
N LYS A 130 3.88 1.06 -21.35
CA LYS A 130 3.44 2.04 -22.35
C LYS A 130 2.47 1.38 -23.34
N ILE A 131 1.45 2.14 -23.74
CA ILE A 131 0.53 1.75 -24.79
C ILE A 131 0.77 2.68 -25.99
N SER A 132 1.36 2.17 -27.07
CA SER A 132 1.47 2.91 -28.33
C SER A 132 0.17 2.83 -29.12
N LEU A 133 -0.29 3.98 -29.59
CA LEU A 133 -1.48 4.14 -30.42
C LEU A 133 -1.15 4.97 -31.65
N ILE A 134 -1.90 4.76 -32.73
CA ILE A 134 -1.86 5.63 -33.91
C ILE A 134 -3.23 6.28 -34.05
N THR A 135 -3.29 7.61 -33.99
CA THR A 135 -4.52 8.35 -34.24
C THR A 135 -4.96 8.20 -35.69
N ASN A 136 -6.25 7.93 -35.91
CA ASN A 136 -6.75 7.63 -37.25
C ASN A 136 -8.15 8.21 -37.50
N ILE A 137 -8.57 8.21 -38.76
CA ILE A 137 -9.95 8.44 -39.16
C ILE A 137 -10.86 7.33 -38.59
N ASN A 138 -12.14 7.62 -38.42
CA ASN A 138 -13.18 6.71 -37.89
C ASN A 138 -13.14 6.45 -36.38
N ASN A 139 -12.47 7.28 -35.59
CA ASN A 139 -12.50 7.23 -34.14
C ASN A 139 -12.16 5.85 -33.54
N PRO A 140 -10.99 5.26 -33.88
CA PRO A 140 -10.59 3.97 -33.33
C PRO A 140 -10.58 3.96 -31.79
N THR A 141 -10.86 2.80 -31.23
CA THR A 141 -10.74 2.48 -29.80
C THR A 141 -9.87 1.24 -29.66
N THR A 142 -8.86 1.30 -28.80
CA THR A 142 -8.05 0.14 -28.44
C THR A 142 -8.47 -0.37 -27.07
N GLU A 143 -8.91 -1.62 -27.03
CA GLU A 143 -9.21 -2.31 -25.78
C GLU A 143 -7.94 -2.88 -25.16
N LYS A 144 -7.79 -2.71 -23.84
CA LYS A 144 -6.64 -3.24 -23.08
C LYS A 144 -7.10 -3.93 -21.80
N PRO A 145 -6.86 -5.25 -21.67
CA PRO A 145 -6.99 -5.93 -20.39
C PRO A 145 -6.09 -5.28 -19.34
N TYR A 146 -6.68 -4.86 -18.22
CA TYR A 146 -5.99 -4.05 -17.21
C TYR A 146 -5.75 -4.79 -15.90
N ILE A 147 -6.83 -5.24 -15.25
CA ILE A 147 -6.77 -5.74 -13.87
C ILE A 147 -7.80 -6.86 -13.63
N SER A 148 -7.42 -7.87 -12.85
CA SER A 148 -8.29 -8.97 -12.38
C SER A 148 -8.70 -8.87 -10.90
N GLY A 149 -8.09 -7.97 -10.12
CA GLY A 149 -8.55 -7.63 -8.77
C GLY A 149 -7.51 -6.96 -7.89
N TYR A 150 -7.96 -6.60 -6.70
CA TYR A 150 -7.19 -5.91 -5.67
C TYR A 150 -6.85 -6.83 -4.49
N ASP A 151 -5.61 -6.74 -4.04
CA ASP A 151 -5.11 -7.46 -2.88
C ASP A 151 -4.82 -6.51 -1.72
N TYR A 152 -5.28 -6.91 -0.52
CA TYR A 152 -4.97 -6.31 0.76
C TYR A 152 -4.16 -7.32 1.57
N ILE A 153 -2.89 -7.01 1.81
CA ILE A 153 -1.90 -7.98 2.29
C ILE A 153 -1.39 -7.56 3.66
N THR A 154 -1.43 -8.48 4.63
CA THR A 154 -0.66 -8.35 5.87
C THR A 154 0.46 -9.38 5.88
N VAL A 155 1.67 -8.96 6.25
CA VAL A 155 2.87 -9.80 6.32
C VAL A 155 3.29 -9.89 7.78
N VAL A 156 3.40 -11.10 8.31
CA VAL A 156 3.74 -11.35 9.71
C VAL A 156 5.03 -12.16 9.81
N GLY A 157 5.92 -11.71 10.70
CA GLY A 157 7.16 -12.41 11.02
C GLY A 157 6.93 -13.75 11.72
N ALA A 158 8.00 -14.54 11.76
CA ALA A 158 8.07 -15.79 12.49
C ALA A 158 7.74 -15.59 13.97
N ARG A 159 7.36 -16.70 14.61
CA ARG A 159 7.30 -16.75 16.07
C ARG A 159 8.73 -16.60 16.59
N THR A 160 8.96 -15.63 17.46
CA THR A 160 10.24 -15.52 18.18
C THR A 160 10.30 -16.62 19.24
N ALA A 161 11.13 -17.65 19.03
CA ALA A 161 11.40 -18.63 20.08
C ALA A 161 12.33 -18.01 21.14
N PRO A 162 12.23 -18.41 22.42
CA PRO A 162 13.22 -18.01 23.41
C PRO A 162 14.60 -18.57 23.03
N TRP A 163 15.63 -17.78 23.30
CA TRP A 163 17.03 -18.15 23.16
C TRP A 163 17.37 -19.25 24.18
N ASP A 164 17.62 -20.48 23.72
CA ASP A 164 18.21 -21.54 24.56
C ASP A 164 19.69 -21.71 24.18
N PHE A 165 20.58 -21.35 25.11
CA PHE A 165 22.01 -21.66 25.02
C PHE A 165 22.29 -22.77 26.03
N SER A 166 22.11 -24.02 25.62
CA SER A 166 22.57 -25.16 26.42
C SER A 166 24.08 -25.33 26.25
N LEU A 167 24.87 -24.52 26.95
CA LEU A 167 26.30 -24.75 27.15
C LEU A 167 26.54 -24.94 28.65
N GLY A 168 26.63 -26.20 29.07
CA GLY A 168 27.13 -26.55 30.40
C GLY A 168 26.16 -26.45 31.58
N GLY A 169 24.86 -26.66 31.38
CA GLY A 169 23.93 -26.91 32.51
C GLY A 169 23.50 -25.67 33.33
N VAL A 170 23.69 -24.46 32.82
CA VAL A 170 23.13 -23.23 33.41
C VAL A 170 22.41 -22.42 32.34
N THR A 171 21.10 -22.62 32.21
CA THR A 171 20.22 -21.78 31.38
C THR A 171 20.07 -20.40 32.03
N ARG A 172 20.61 -19.36 31.41
CA ARG A 172 20.24 -17.94 31.68
C ARG A 172 19.68 -17.32 30.41
N GLY A 173 18.40 -17.59 30.14
CA GLY A 173 17.64 -16.91 29.08
C GLY A 173 16.65 -15.90 29.68
N PHE A 174 16.57 -14.71 29.09
CA PHE A 174 15.38 -13.87 29.26
C PHE A 174 14.30 -14.42 28.31
N GLU A 175 13.49 -15.36 28.78
CA GLU A 175 12.39 -15.90 27.97
C GLU A 175 11.37 -14.78 27.67
N GLU A 176 11.18 -14.43 26.38
CA GLU A 176 10.01 -13.66 25.99
C GLU A 176 8.75 -14.48 26.33
N SER A 177 7.82 -13.89 27.06
CA SER A 177 6.54 -14.55 27.38
C SER A 177 5.87 -15.08 26.11
N MET A 178 5.16 -16.21 26.20
CA MET A 178 4.46 -16.79 25.04
C MET A 178 3.58 -15.76 24.33
N GLY A 179 2.89 -14.89 25.07
CA GLY A 179 2.12 -13.79 24.49
C GLY A 179 2.91 -12.85 23.58
N ASN A 180 4.17 -12.56 23.92
CA ASN A 180 5.05 -11.73 23.13
C ASN A 180 5.49 -12.46 21.85
N GLN A 181 5.71 -13.77 21.89
CA GLN A 181 6.15 -14.56 20.72
C GLN A 181 5.12 -14.58 19.59
N TYR A 182 3.82 -14.44 19.92
CA TYR A 182 2.70 -14.48 18.96
C TYR A 182 2.11 -13.09 18.66
N ARG A 183 2.79 -12.00 19.05
CA ARG A 183 2.29 -10.63 18.83
C ARG A 183 2.06 -10.30 17.36
N PHE A 184 2.96 -10.73 16.47
CA PHE A 184 2.90 -10.36 15.05
C PHE A 184 1.73 -11.03 14.34
N ILE A 185 1.54 -12.34 14.54
CA ILE A 185 0.43 -13.07 13.92
C ILE A 185 -0.92 -12.50 14.36
N ASN A 186 -1.07 -12.20 15.66
CA ASN A 186 -2.31 -11.59 16.17
C ASN A 186 -2.50 -10.16 15.65
N CYS A 187 -1.44 -9.36 15.47
CA CYS A 187 -1.57 -8.05 14.80
C CYS A 187 -1.97 -8.21 13.33
N GLY A 188 -1.46 -9.23 12.64
CA GLY A 188 -1.88 -9.57 11.27
C GLY A 188 -3.36 -9.93 11.19
N LEU A 189 -3.84 -10.79 12.11
CA LEU A 189 -5.27 -11.12 12.21
C LEU A 189 -6.12 -9.87 12.50
N HIS A 190 -5.62 -8.92 13.29
CA HIS A 190 -6.31 -7.64 13.53
C HIS A 190 -6.38 -6.85 12.23
N GLN A 191 -5.27 -6.75 11.50
CA GLN A 191 -5.20 -5.99 10.25
C GLN A 191 -6.18 -6.52 9.20
N LEU A 192 -6.42 -7.84 9.14
CA LEU A 192 -7.44 -8.43 8.27
C LEU A 192 -8.85 -7.91 8.55
N GLN A 193 -9.16 -7.56 9.80
CA GLN A 193 -10.46 -6.96 10.17
C GLN A 193 -10.60 -5.51 9.69
N LEU A 194 -9.47 -4.81 9.54
CA LEU A 194 -9.43 -3.41 9.10
C LEU A 194 -9.45 -3.25 7.58
N PHE A 195 -8.99 -4.26 6.84
CA PHE A 195 -9.11 -4.27 5.39
C PHE A 195 -10.58 -4.30 4.95
N PRO A 196 -10.92 -3.85 3.73
CA PRO A 196 -12.24 -4.04 3.16
C PRO A 196 -12.63 -5.52 3.13
N LYS A 197 -13.92 -5.82 3.27
CA LYS A 197 -14.41 -7.21 3.19
C LYS A 197 -13.99 -7.82 1.85
N ALA A 198 -13.48 -9.05 1.91
CA ALA A 198 -13.20 -9.80 0.69
C ALA A 198 -14.51 -10.02 -0.08
N SER A 199 -14.44 -9.90 -1.40
CA SER A 199 -15.61 -10.14 -2.24
C SER A 199 -16.02 -11.60 -2.17
N GLN A 200 -17.33 -11.85 -2.18
CA GLN A 200 -17.89 -13.20 -2.28
C GLN A 200 -18.09 -13.54 -3.76
N GLY A 201 -17.49 -14.63 -4.22
CA GLY A 201 -17.64 -15.11 -5.60
C GLY A 201 -16.67 -14.49 -6.60
N ASP A 202 -16.73 -13.18 -6.82
CA ASP A 202 -16.00 -12.51 -7.89
C ASP A 202 -14.51 -12.23 -7.58
N TYR A 203 -14.01 -12.52 -6.38
CA TYR A 203 -12.60 -12.32 -6.00
C TYR A 203 -12.00 -10.93 -6.32
N ALA A 204 -12.83 -9.91 -6.53
CA ALA A 204 -12.41 -8.56 -6.91
C ALA A 204 -11.56 -7.94 -5.81
N VAL A 205 -11.90 -8.22 -4.54
CA VAL A 205 -11.14 -7.85 -3.36
C VAL A 205 -10.72 -9.12 -2.63
N GLN A 206 -9.42 -9.28 -2.39
CA GLN A 206 -8.87 -10.37 -1.58
C GLN A 206 -8.15 -9.84 -0.35
N ARG A 207 -8.38 -10.50 0.79
CA ARG A 207 -7.59 -10.36 2.00
C ARG A 207 -6.57 -11.50 2.06
N ILE A 208 -5.32 -11.17 2.31
CA ILE A 208 -4.22 -12.16 2.31
C ILE A 208 -3.35 -11.92 3.53
N ILE A 209 -3.05 -12.99 4.26
CA ILE A 209 -2.03 -12.99 5.30
C ILE A 209 -0.86 -13.87 4.87
N ILE A 210 0.32 -13.27 4.78
CA ILE A 210 1.58 -13.95 4.51
C ILE A 210 2.28 -14.18 5.84
N VAL A 211 2.54 -15.44 6.20
CA VAL A 211 3.10 -15.85 7.47
C VAL A 211 4.46 -16.49 7.26
N PHE A 212 5.51 -15.90 7.82
CA PHE A 212 6.80 -16.58 7.93
C PHE A 212 6.66 -17.74 8.92
N SER A 213 6.73 -18.98 8.42
CA SER A 213 6.23 -20.16 9.12
C SER A 213 7.13 -20.67 10.25
N GLN A 214 8.32 -20.11 10.38
CA GLN A 214 9.29 -20.54 11.38
C GLN A 214 8.76 -20.35 12.81
N GLY A 215 8.99 -21.36 13.65
CA GLY A 215 8.56 -21.40 15.05
C GLY A 215 7.07 -21.72 15.28
N TYR A 216 6.22 -21.60 14.26
CA TYR A 216 4.81 -22.00 14.36
C TYR A 216 4.65 -23.52 14.16
N THR A 217 4.03 -24.18 15.13
CA THR A 217 3.65 -25.59 15.12
C THR A 217 2.45 -25.84 14.18
N ASP A 218 2.13 -27.10 13.92
CA ASP A 218 0.96 -27.44 13.09
C ASP A 218 -0.36 -27.02 13.75
N MET A 219 -0.45 -27.11 15.07
CA MET A 219 -1.61 -26.61 15.83
C MET A 219 -1.73 -25.09 15.73
N ASP A 220 -0.61 -24.35 15.79
CA ASP A 220 -0.62 -22.89 15.56
C ASP A 220 -1.16 -22.57 14.16
N ARG A 221 -0.66 -23.30 13.14
CA ARG A 221 -1.10 -23.10 11.75
C ARG A 221 -2.58 -23.41 11.58
N GLN A 222 -3.09 -24.45 12.23
CA GLN A 222 -4.52 -24.75 12.24
C GLN A 222 -5.32 -23.57 12.80
N ARG A 223 -4.93 -23.02 13.96
CA ARG A 223 -5.61 -21.84 14.55
C ARG A 223 -5.52 -20.61 13.65
N ILE A 224 -4.37 -20.36 13.05
CA ILE A 224 -4.17 -19.26 12.10
C ILE A 224 -5.11 -19.40 10.90
N ASN A 225 -5.17 -20.59 10.31
CA ASN A 225 -6.04 -20.88 9.16
C ASN A 225 -7.52 -20.71 9.52
N ASP A 226 -7.97 -21.29 10.63
CA ASP A 226 -9.35 -21.18 11.10
C ASP A 226 -9.78 -19.72 11.27
N TYR A 227 -8.92 -18.91 11.89
CA TYR A 227 -9.23 -17.51 12.19
C TYR A 227 -9.11 -16.62 10.96
N ALA A 228 -8.10 -16.82 10.12
CA ALA A 228 -7.98 -16.11 8.85
C ALA A 228 -9.18 -16.42 7.92
N GLN A 229 -9.62 -17.67 7.86
CA GLN A 229 -10.79 -18.08 7.05
C GLN A 229 -12.07 -17.40 7.55
N LYS A 230 -12.31 -17.36 8.87
CA LYS A 230 -13.44 -16.61 9.46
C LYS A 230 -13.41 -15.12 9.13
N LEU A 231 -12.22 -14.58 8.88
CA LEU A 231 -12.00 -13.20 8.44
C LEU A 231 -12.02 -13.04 6.91
N GLY A 232 -12.37 -14.08 6.16
CA GLY A 232 -12.44 -14.07 4.70
C GLY A 232 -11.07 -13.89 4.03
N ALA A 233 -9.99 -14.33 4.69
CA ALA A 233 -8.63 -14.18 4.20
C ALA A 233 -8.00 -15.51 3.76
N ARG A 234 -7.09 -15.41 2.80
CA ARG A 234 -6.22 -16.51 2.36
C ARG A 234 -4.91 -16.46 3.14
N VAL A 235 -4.46 -17.61 3.62
CA VAL A 235 -3.15 -17.74 4.28
C VAL A 235 -2.11 -18.22 3.28
N ARG A 236 -0.93 -17.59 3.30
CA ARG A 236 0.25 -18.03 2.54
C ARG A 236 1.42 -18.15 3.49
N TYR A 237 1.88 -19.38 3.69
CA TYR A 237 3.08 -19.64 4.47
C TYR A 237 4.32 -19.47 3.58
N VAL A 238 5.35 -18.84 4.13
CA VAL A 238 6.66 -18.68 3.49
C VAL A 238 7.75 -19.09 4.46
N THR A 239 8.83 -19.65 3.94
CA THR A 239 9.99 -20.07 4.71
C THR A 239 11.11 -19.03 4.71
N ASP A 240 11.10 -18.09 3.76
CA ASP A 240 12.20 -17.16 3.53
C ASP A 240 11.76 -15.95 2.69
N VAL A 241 12.62 -14.94 2.64
CA VAL A 241 12.38 -13.69 1.91
C VAL A 241 12.32 -13.87 0.39
N PRO A 242 13.15 -14.68 -0.27
CA PRO A 242 13.00 -14.98 -1.70
C PRO A 242 11.61 -15.53 -2.06
N MET A 243 11.06 -16.45 -1.27
CA MET A 243 9.71 -16.99 -1.47
C MET A 243 8.65 -15.90 -1.25
N PHE A 244 8.81 -15.04 -0.25
CA PHE A 244 7.94 -13.87 -0.05
C PHE A 244 7.94 -12.96 -1.28
N ILE A 245 9.11 -12.56 -1.80
CA ILE A 245 9.23 -11.71 -2.99
C ILE A 245 8.59 -12.37 -4.20
N ARG A 246 8.82 -13.68 -4.40
CA ARG A 246 8.19 -14.44 -5.49
C ARG A 246 6.66 -14.35 -5.40
N ILE A 247 6.08 -14.60 -4.23
CA ILE A 247 4.63 -14.50 -4.02
C ILE A 247 4.12 -13.09 -4.32
N ILE A 248 4.80 -12.04 -3.87
CA ILE A 248 4.41 -10.66 -4.19
C ILE A 248 4.47 -10.41 -5.70
N ASN A 249 5.53 -10.85 -6.37
CA ASN A 249 5.72 -10.64 -7.81
C ASN A 249 4.75 -11.45 -8.69
N GLU A 250 4.17 -12.56 -8.20
CA GLU A 250 3.11 -13.31 -8.92
C GLU A 250 1.92 -12.42 -9.35
N ARG A 251 1.68 -11.30 -8.65
CA ARG A 251 0.62 -10.34 -8.98
C ARG A 251 0.75 -9.81 -10.41
N LYS A 252 1.98 -9.62 -10.88
CA LYS A 252 2.26 -9.12 -12.24
C LYS A 252 1.67 -10.04 -13.32
N GLN A 253 1.88 -11.35 -13.17
CA GLN A 253 1.33 -12.36 -14.08
C GLN A 253 -0.18 -12.52 -13.90
N LYS A 254 -0.66 -12.50 -12.65
CA LYS A 254 -2.09 -12.62 -12.33
C LYS A 254 -2.89 -11.35 -12.66
N LYS A 255 -2.23 -10.25 -13.06
CA LYS A 255 -2.82 -8.93 -13.30
C LYS A 255 -3.62 -8.41 -12.11
N ARG A 256 -3.12 -8.67 -10.90
CA ARG A 256 -3.70 -8.15 -9.66
C ARG A 256 -2.86 -7.00 -9.14
N LEU A 257 -3.48 -6.05 -8.45
CA LEU A 257 -2.77 -4.91 -7.84
C LEU A 257 -2.90 -4.93 -6.32
N ILE A 258 -1.82 -4.62 -5.64
CA ILE A 258 -1.78 -4.43 -4.18
C ILE A 258 -2.30 -3.03 -3.89
N LYS A 259 -3.41 -2.96 -3.12
CA LYS A 259 -4.01 -1.71 -2.66
C LYS A 259 -3.47 -1.31 -1.29
N GLU A 260 -3.23 -2.28 -0.43
CA GLU A 260 -2.65 -2.04 0.90
C GLU A 260 -1.74 -3.19 1.32
N MET A 261 -0.58 -2.87 1.87
CA MET A 261 0.35 -3.85 2.44
C MET A 261 0.85 -3.42 3.82
N VAL A 262 0.74 -4.29 4.82
CA VAL A 262 1.11 -3.98 6.20
C VAL A 262 2.07 -5.02 6.76
N PHE A 263 3.18 -4.58 7.35
CA PHE A 263 4.21 -5.44 7.92
C PHE A 263 4.20 -5.43 9.44
N PHE A 264 4.19 -6.62 10.05
CA PHE A 264 4.37 -6.86 11.48
C PHE A 264 5.57 -7.79 11.68
N CYS A 265 6.71 -7.23 12.02
CA CYS A 265 7.95 -7.98 12.19
C CYS A 265 8.93 -7.19 13.06
N HIS A 266 10.09 -7.79 13.32
CA HIS A 266 11.19 -7.06 13.91
C HIS A 266 11.82 -6.12 12.88
N GLY A 267 12.32 -4.99 13.39
CA GLY A 267 13.18 -4.10 12.64
C GLY A 267 14.53 -4.02 13.32
N VAL A 268 15.59 -4.13 12.52
CA VAL A 268 16.92 -3.68 12.87
C VAL A 268 17.26 -2.51 11.94
N ILE A 269 18.34 -1.78 12.23
CA ILE A 269 18.75 -0.70 11.32
C ILE A 269 18.95 -1.26 9.91
N ASP A 270 18.49 -0.51 8.91
CA ASP A 270 18.53 -0.81 7.48
C ASP A 270 17.77 -2.05 6.97
N CYS A 271 17.17 -2.89 7.83
CA CYS A 271 16.33 -4.00 7.36
C CYS A 271 15.20 -4.42 8.29
N ALA A 272 14.13 -4.94 7.69
CA ALA A 272 13.14 -5.74 8.42
C ALA A 272 13.65 -7.18 8.54
N THR A 273 13.31 -7.85 9.63
CA THR A 273 13.70 -9.25 9.85
C THR A 273 12.50 -10.09 10.29
N PHE A 274 12.26 -11.13 9.50
CA PHE A 274 11.15 -12.06 9.70
C PHE A 274 11.56 -13.31 10.48
N HIS A 275 12.86 -13.57 10.66
CA HIS A 275 13.41 -14.69 11.44
C HIS A 275 14.25 -14.20 12.63
N TYR A 276 13.87 -13.07 13.23
CA TYR A 276 14.67 -12.46 14.29
C TYR A 276 15.05 -13.46 15.38
N GLN A 277 16.36 -13.61 15.63
CA GLN A 277 16.93 -14.53 16.63
C GLN A 277 16.53 -16.01 16.46
N GLY A 278 16.00 -16.39 15.29
CA GLY A 278 15.70 -17.77 14.95
C GLY A 278 16.84 -18.47 14.20
N LYS A 279 16.58 -19.70 13.73
CA LYS A 279 17.41 -20.35 12.70
C LYS A 279 17.36 -19.52 11.41
N ASN A 280 18.44 -19.55 10.62
CA ASN A 280 18.53 -18.91 9.31
C ASN A 280 18.10 -17.42 9.29
N VAL A 281 18.64 -16.61 10.21
CA VAL A 281 18.33 -15.17 10.31
C VAL A 281 18.51 -14.44 8.98
N GLU A 282 19.57 -14.77 8.24
CA GLU A 282 19.88 -14.15 6.94
C GLU A 282 18.77 -14.38 5.90
N GLU A 283 18.16 -15.57 5.87
CA GLU A 283 17.06 -15.89 4.95
C GLU A 283 15.78 -15.10 5.27
N GLY A 284 15.68 -14.58 6.50
CA GLY A 284 14.59 -13.73 6.97
C GLY A 284 14.86 -12.23 6.85
N LYS A 285 16.03 -11.80 6.37
CA LYS A 285 16.36 -10.36 6.24
C LYS A 285 15.79 -9.77 4.96
N PHE A 286 15.05 -8.68 5.12
CA PHE A 286 14.49 -7.90 4.03
C PHE A 286 15.11 -6.51 4.04
N GLY A 287 16.22 -6.40 3.31
CA GLY A 287 17.05 -5.22 3.23
C GLY A 287 16.94 -4.47 1.90
N PRO A 288 17.88 -3.55 1.64
CA PRO A 288 17.87 -2.70 0.44
C PRO A 288 17.82 -3.46 -0.89
N ASP A 289 18.49 -4.61 -0.99
CA ASP A 289 18.55 -5.36 -2.24
C ASP A 289 17.28 -6.18 -2.47
N GLU A 290 16.68 -6.70 -1.41
CA GLU A 290 15.40 -7.41 -1.43
C GLU A 290 14.27 -6.48 -1.83
N ILE A 291 14.26 -5.25 -1.29
CA ILE A 291 13.29 -4.21 -1.65
C ILE A 291 13.32 -3.95 -3.16
N LYS A 292 14.49 -3.90 -3.79
CA LYS A 292 14.62 -3.63 -5.24
C LYS A 292 14.06 -4.76 -6.12
N LYS A 293 13.98 -5.99 -5.60
CA LYS A 293 13.53 -7.19 -6.33
C LYS A 293 12.00 -7.27 -6.45
N VAL A 294 11.25 -6.49 -5.67
CA VAL A 294 9.79 -6.40 -5.81
C VAL A 294 9.46 -5.48 -6.98
N TYR A 295 8.59 -5.95 -7.89
CA TYR A 295 8.18 -5.17 -9.06
C TYR A 295 7.35 -3.96 -8.66
N GLU A 296 7.57 -2.83 -9.32
CA GLU A 296 6.82 -1.60 -9.04
C GLU A 296 5.36 -1.74 -9.55
N SER A 297 5.20 -2.47 -10.66
CA SER A 297 3.94 -2.69 -11.36
C SER A 297 2.88 -3.48 -10.60
N VAL A 298 3.23 -4.16 -9.50
CA VAL A 298 2.27 -4.94 -8.69
C VAL A 298 1.44 -4.08 -7.74
N PHE A 299 1.77 -2.80 -7.60
CA PHE A 299 1.06 -1.87 -6.73
C PHE A 299 0.07 -1.02 -7.52
N ASP A 300 -1.06 -0.70 -6.90
CA ASP A 300 -2.00 0.27 -7.45
C ASP A 300 -1.46 1.71 -7.35
N SER A 301 -2.07 2.62 -8.12
CA SER A 301 -1.72 4.04 -8.22
C SER A 301 -1.84 4.82 -6.90
N ASP A 302 -2.70 4.36 -6.00
CA ASP A 302 -2.98 4.90 -4.67
C ASP A 302 -2.68 3.88 -3.56
N ALA A 303 -1.83 2.88 -3.86
CA ALA A 303 -1.43 1.87 -2.89
C ALA A 303 -0.89 2.50 -1.61
N LYS A 304 -1.08 1.80 -0.48
CA LYS A 304 -0.60 2.23 0.84
C LYS A 304 0.26 1.15 1.46
N ILE A 305 1.36 1.56 2.07
CA ILE A 305 2.23 0.64 2.80
C ILE A 305 2.42 1.14 4.21
N THR A 306 2.28 0.25 5.19
CA THR A 306 2.59 0.54 6.58
C THR A 306 3.53 -0.52 7.13
N THR A 307 4.62 -0.12 7.77
CA THR A 307 5.51 -1.04 8.47
C THR A 307 5.56 -0.72 9.95
N TYR A 308 5.25 -1.73 10.76
CA TYR A 308 5.37 -1.71 12.21
C TYR A 308 6.67 -2.40 12.68
N ALA A 309 7.66 -2.50 11.78
CA ALA A 309 9.00 -2.91 12.17
C ALA A 309 9.68 -1.78 12.97
N CYS A 310 10.37 -2.14 14.05
CA CYS A 310 11.06 -1.19 14.90
C CYS A 310 12.03 -0.32 14.09
N ARG A 311 11.98 1.01 14.26
CA ARG A 311 12.96 1.94 13.68
C ARG A 311 13.06 1.89 12.16
N ALA A 312 12.03 1.40 11.46
CA ALA A 312 12.03 1.35 10.00
C ALA A 312 12.08 2.73 9.32
N GLY A 313 11.81 3.80 10.08
CA GLY A 313 11.91 5.19 9.65
C GLY A 313 13.30 5.83 9.78
N ILE A 314 14.32 5.10 10.26
CA ILE A 314 15.70 5.60 10.42
C ILE A 314 16.73 4.62 9.84
N SER A 315 17.95 5.08 9.60
CA SER A 315 19.06 4.27 9.07
C SER A 315 20.35 4.39 9.89
N VAL A 316 20.33 5.13 10.99
CA VAL A 316 21.47 5.30 11.89
C VAL A 316 21.10 4.69 13.24
N ASP A 317 21.98 3.86 13.80
CA ASP A 317 21.77 3.37 15.18
C ASP A 317 22.16 4.43 16.20
N GLY A 318 21.40 4.49 17.29
CA GLY A 318 21.60 5.46 18.34
C GLY A 318 20.53 5.37 19.41
N SER A 319 20.83 5.92 20.59
CA SER A 319 19.90 6.01 21.72
C SER A 319 19.22 7.37 21.84
N ASP A 320 19.82 8.43 21.28
CA ASP A 320 19.31 9.81 21.30
C ASP A 320 19.71 10.58 20.03
N PHE A 321 18.71 11.11 19.33
CA PHE A 321 18.83 11.90 18.11
C PHE A 321 18.37 13.36 18.31
N THR A 322 18.32 13.85 19.55
CA THR A 322 18.00 15.25 19.83
C THR A 322 18.97 16.17 19.10
N GLY A 323 18.46 16.96 18.15
CA GLY A 323 19.25 17.84 17.29
C GLY A 323 20.12 17.12 16.24
N LYS A 324 19.91 15.82 15.98
CA LYS A 324 20.72 15.01 15.06
C LYS A 324 19.86 14.37 13.98
N ASN A 325 20.46 14.17 12.80
CA ASN A 325 19.84 13.40 11.72
C ASN A 325 19.95 11.89 12.01
N ALA A 326 18.84 11.16 11.87
CA ALA A 326 18.79 9.71 12.07
C ALA A 326 18.81 8.91 10.75
N GLY A 327 19.07 9.59 9.63
CA GLY A 327 19.11 8.97 8.31
C GLY A 327 17.72 8.63 7.78
N GLN A 328 16.71 9.45 8.05
CA GLN A 328 15.34 9.26 7.57
C GLN A 328 15.29 9.08 6.04
N ASP A 329 16.13 9.82 5.31
CA ASP A 329 16.27 9.80 3.84
C ASP A 329 16.84 8.47 3.30
N LYS A 330 17.48 7.68 4.14
CA LYS A 330 18.08 6.37 3.80
C LYS A 330 17.42 5.20 4.53
N SER A 331 16.38 5.48 5.31
CA SER A 331 15.65 4.48 6.10
C SER A 331 15.04 3.38 5.23
N PRO A 332 14.79 2.18 5.79
CA PRO A 332 14.03 1.13 5.11
C PRO A 332 12.71 1.64 4.52
N ALA A 333 11.98 2.48 5.26
CA ALA A 333 10.73 3.08 4.79
C ALA A 333 10.93 3.96 3.56
N GLN A 334 11.95 4.84 3.57
CA GLN A 334 12.26 5.68 2.42
C GLN A 334 12.73 4.87 1.21
N ARG A 335 13.51 3.79 1.43
CA ARG A 335 13.94 2.88 0.36
C ARG A 335 12.77 2.14 -0.27
N MET A 336 11.84 1.63 0.55
CA MET A 336 10.58 1.03 0.07
C MET A 336 9.77 2.04 -0.73
N ALA A 337 9.63 3.27 -0.23
CA ALA A 337 8.89 4.32 -0.91
C ALA A 337 9.48 4.58 -2.29
N ASN A 338 10.78 4.86 -2.36
CA ASN A 338 11.49 5.13 -3.61
C ASN A 338 11.43 3.94 -4.58
N ALA A 339 11.73 2.72 -4.11
CA ALA A 339 11.87 1.56 -4.98
C ALA A 339 10.56 1.08 -5.58
N TRP A 340 9.45 1.28 -4.87
CA TRP A 340 8.11 0.83 -5.27
C TRP A 340 7.23 1.96 -5.76
N ASP A 341 7.66 3.21 -5.67
CA ASP A 341 6.85 4.39 -5.97
C ASP A 341 5.51 4.40 -5.23
N VAL A 342 5.57 4.22 -3.90
CA VAL A 342 4.40 4.18 -2.99
C VAL A 342 4.69 4.98 -1.73
N GLY A 343 3.67 5.63 -1.15
CA GLY A 343 3.80 6.22 0.18
C GLY A 343 3.90 5.15 1.28
N VAL A 344 4.92 5.22 2.12
CA VAL A 344 5.17 4.29 3.21
C VAL A 344 4.99 4.99 4.56
N LYS A 345 4.28 4.35 5.47
CA LYS A 345 4.18 4.76 6.87
C LYS A 345 5.07 3.90 7.76
N ALA A 346 5.89 4.52 8.59
CA ALA A 346 6.79 3.82 9.50
C ALA A 346 7.06 4.59 10.78
N PHE A 347 7.47 3.89 11.84
CA PHE A 347 7.97 4.54 13.04
C PHE A 347 9.46 4.87 12.91
N GLU A 348 9.82 6.10 13.27
CA GLU A 348 11.22 6.48 13.54
C GLU A 348 11.72 5.84 14.86
N MET A 349 10.81 5.71 15.82
CA MET A 349 11.07 5.09 17.13
C MET A 349 10.82 3.57 17.11
N ARG A 350 11.17 2.89 18.20
CA ARG A 350 10.80 1.48 18.41
C ARG A 350 9.29 1.31 18.37
N SER A 351 8.84 0.20 17.84
CA SER A 351 7.42 -0.17 17.83
C SER A 351 7.05 -0.80 19.17
N LEU A 352 5.95 -0.35 19.77
CA LEU A 352 5.45 -0.83 21.05
C LEU A 352 4.35 -1.87 20.81
N TYR A 353 4.72 -3.14 20.96
CA TYR A 353 3.78 -4.26 20.84
C TYR A 353 3.17 -4.68 22.19
N ASP A 354 3.76 -4.32 23.32
CA ASP A 354 3.36 -4.83 24.65
C ASP A 354 1.90 -4.49 25.02
N ILE A 355 1.36 -3.42 24.46
CA ILE A 355 0.01 -2.93 24.76
C ILE A 355 -1.05 -3.36 23.73
N VAL A 356 -0.68 -4.18 22.72
CA VAL A 356 -1.62 -4.54 21.64
C VAL A 356 -2.83 -5.31 22.17
N TYR A 357 -2.69 -6.03 23.28
CA TYR A 357 -3.78 -6.71 24.00
C TYR A 357 -4.32 -5.93 25.19
N GLY A 358 -4.06 -4.62 25.24
CA GLY A 358 -4.40 -3.76 26.36
C GLY A 358 -3.38 -3.78 27.49
N THR A 359 -3.58 -2.86 28.42
CA THR A 359 -2.79 -2.77 29.64
C THR A 359 -3.18 -3.88 30.63
N GLY A 360 -2.34 -4.15 31.63
CA GLY A 360 -2.68 -5.10 32.68
C GLY A 360 -4.00 -4.78 33.40
N LYS A 361 -4.36 -3.50 33.52
CA LYS A 361 -5.66 -3.06 34.04
C LYS A 361 -6.81 -3.48 33.12
N GLU A 362 -6.71 -3.16 31.83
CA GLU A 362 -7.75 -3.50 30.86
C GLU A 362 -7.92 -5.02 30.70
N ILE A 363 -6.84 -5.81 30.82
CA ILE A 363 -6.90 -7.27 30.81
C ILE A 363 -7.65 -7.82 32.03
N LYS A 364 -7.36 -7.28 33.23
CA LYS A 364 -8.09 -7.65 34.46
C LYS A 364 -9.58 -7.33 34.35
N GLU A 365 -9.92 -6.13 33.87
CA GLU A 365 -11.30 -5.73 33.62
C GLU A 365 -11.99 -6.65 32.61
N ALA A 366 -11.29 -7.02 31.53
CA ALA A 366 -11.84 -7.87 30.49
C ALA A 366 -12.16 -9.31 30.93
N ARG A 367 -11.45 -9.86 31.93
CA ARG A 367 -11.79 -11.15 32.53
C ARG A 367 -13.14 -11.10 33.26
N GLU A 368 -13.42 -9.98 33.94
CA GLU A 368 -14.64 -9.78 34.73
C GLU A 368 -15.89 -9.45 33.89
N TYR A 369 -15.73 -9.07 32.63
CA TYR A 369 -16.86 -8.77 31.73
C TYR A 369 -17.85 -9.93 31.57
N SER A 370 -17.45 -11.18 31.81
CA SER A 370 -18.37 -12.33 31.81
C SER A 370 -19.63 -12.05 32.65
N LYS A 371 -19.48 -11.47 33.85
CA LYS A 371 -20.60 -11.17 34.75
C LYS A 371 -21.60 -10.18 34.13
N VAL A 372 -21.10 -9.14 33.48
CA VAL A 372 -21.92 -8.11 32.83
C VAL A 372 -22.59 -8.69 31.58
N ILE A 373 -21.85 -9.49 30.80
CA ILE A 373 -22.33 -10.13 29.57
C ILE A 373 -23.46 -11.11 29.90
N ASP A 374 -23.23 -12.03 30.85
CA ASP A 374 -24.17 -13.07 31.25
C ASP A 374 -25.46 -12.47 31.81
N LYS A 375 -25.35 -11.42 32.63
CA LYS A 375 -26.51 -10.69 33.16
C LYS A 375 -27.37 -10.09 32.05
N TYR A 376 -26.75 -9.42 31.08
CA TYR A 376 -27.48 -8.83 29.96
C TYR A 376 -28.08 -9.89 29.03
N GLU A 377 -27.35 -10.96 28.72
CA GLU A 377 -27.88 -12.05 27.89
C GLU A 377 -29.03 -12.80 28.57
N ALA A 378 -28.97 -13.03 29.88
CA ALA A 378 -30.07 -13.60 30.66
C ALA A 378 -31.30 -12.69 30.64
N ALA A 379 -31.13 -11.38 30.86
CA ALA A 379 -32.22 -10.41 30.78
C ALA A 379 -32.85 -10.37 29.37
N ARG A 380 -32.03 -10.49 28.32
CA ARG A 380 -32.51 -10.55 26.93
C ARG A 380 -33.27 -11.83 26.64
N ARG A 381 -32.82 -12.98 27.18
CA ARG A 381 -33.56 -14.26 27.08
C ARG A 381 -34.91 -14.17 27.77
N ALA A 382 -34.96 -13.61 28.98
CA ALA A 382 -36.20 -13.40 29.71
C ALA A 382 -37.18 -12.48 28.94
N TYR A 383 -36.67 -11.37 28.40
CA TYR A 383 -37.46 -10.47 27.54
C TYR A 383 -38.04 -11.18 26.31
N ASN A 384 -37.22 -11.96 25.58
CA ASN A 384 -37.70 -12.71 24.42
C ASN A 384 -38.75 -13.77 24.79
N TYR A 385 -38.62 -14.38 25.97
CA TYR A 385 -39.59 -15.35 26.48
C TYR A 385 -40.93 -14.69 26.85
N GLU A 386 -40.90 -13.49 27.44
CA GLU A 386 -42.11 -12.70 27.70
C GLU A 386 -42.82 -12.28 26.40
N LEU A 387 -42.07 -11.87 25.38
CA LEU A 387 -42.62 -11.62 24.05
C LEU A 387 -43.28 -12.88 23.46
N SER A 388 -42.67 -14.06 23.61
CA SER A 388 -43.26 -15.31 23.10
C SER A 388 -44.56 -15.71 23.81
N LYS A 389 -44.79 -15.21 25.04
CA LYS A 389 -46.05 -15.37 25.76
C LYS A 389 -47.12 -14.35 25.36
N GLY A 390 -46.82 -13.45 24.41
CA GLY A 390 -47.74 -12.41 23.96
C GLY A 390 -47.72 -11.13 24.80
N ASN A 391 -46.76 -10.96 25.72
CA ASN A 391 -46.64 -9.75 26.52
C ASN A 391 -46.06 -8.59 25.69
N LYS A 392 -46.94 -7.80 25.06
CA LYS A 392 -46.56 -6.64 24.24
C LYS A 392 -46.00 -5.46 25.04
N ASN A 393 -46.13 -5.48 26.37
CA ASN A 393 -45.66 -4.42 27.27
C ASN A 393 -44.28 -4.72 27.87
N ALA A 394 -43.68 -5.88 27.57
CA ALA A 394 -42.32 -6.19 28.01
C ALA A 394 -41.34 -5.14 27.48
N LYS A 395 -40.41 -4.69 28.33
CA LYS A 395 -39.38 -3.71 27.95
C LYS A 395 -38.06 -4.43 27.66
N PRO A 396 -37.37 -4.09 26.56
CA PRO A 396 -36.06 -4.66 26.29
C PRO A 396 -35.07 -4.22 27.38
N PRO A 397 -34.13 -5.09 27.79
CA PRO A 397 -33.10 -4.69 28.74
C PRO A 397 -32.18 -3.64 28.11
N GLU A 398 -31.67 -2.73 28.94
CA GLU A 398 -30.69 -1.74 28.51
C GLU A 398 -29.36 -2.44 28.18
N LYS A 399 -28.84 -2.21 26.96
CA LYS A 399 -27.55 -2.74 26.52
C LYS A 399 -26.44 -2.00 27.28
N PRO A 400 -25.54 -2.71 28.00
CA PRO A 400 -24.43 -2.07 28.68
C PRO A 400 -23.60 -1.22 27.71
N LYS A 401 -23.08 -0.09 28.20
CA LYS A 401 -22.15 0.74 27.44
C LYS A 401 -20.93 -0.09 27.02
N ASP A 402 -20.50 0.06 25.77
CA ASP A 402 -19.37 -0.67 25.18
C ASP A 402 -19.50 -2.21 25.18
N TYR A 403 -20.72 -2.75 25.34
CA TYR A 403 -20.98 -4.20 25.42
C TYR A 403 -20.32 -5.01 24.31
N ASP A 404 -20.35 -4.54 23.05
CA ASP A 404 -19.76 -5.29 21.93
C ASP A 404 -18.23 -5.39 22.05
N ILE A 405 -17.58 -4.33 22.56
CA ILE A 405 -16.14 -4.33 22.84
C ILE A 405 -15.85 -5.24 24.04
N MET A 406 -16.65 -5.15 25.11
CA MET A 406 -16.51 -6.00 26.29
C MET A 406 -16.60 -7.48 25.92
N LYS A 407 -17.64 -7.85 25.17
CA LYS A 407 -17.86 -9.21 24.68
C LYS A 407 -16.70 -9.70 23.83
N LYS A 408 -16.28 -8.91 22.83
CA LYS A 408 -15.16 -9.24 21.95
C LYS A 408 -13.85 -9.46 22.72
N ARG A 409 -13.55 -8.59 23.71
CA ARG A 409 -12.34 -8.70 24.54
C ARG A 409 -12.39 -9.93 25.45
N ASN A 410 -13.52 -10.18 26.12
CA ASN A 410 -13.69 -11.32 27.01
C ASN A 410 -13.57 -12.66 26.27
N GLU A 411 -14.29 -12.83 25.16
CA GLU A 411 -14.23 -14.02 24.31
C GLU A 411 -12.82 -14.22 23.73
N GLY A 412 -12.18 -13.11 23.31
CA GLY A 412 -10.81 -13.13 22.80
C GLY A 412 -9.79 -13.61 23.82
N LEU A 413 -9.90 -13.18 25.09
CA LEU A 413 -9.04 -13.65 26.18
C LEU A 413 -9.27 -15.13 26.48
N LYS A 414 -10.53 -15.57 26.63
CA LYS A 414 -10.85 -16.98 26.89
C LYS A 414 -10.32 -17.91 25.80
N ALA A 415 -10.51 -17.54 24.53
CA ALA A 415 -10.03 -18.33 23.39
C ALA A 415 -8.50 -18.37 23.32
N ARG A 416 -7.83 -17.24 23.64
CA ARG A 416 -6.37 -17.15 23.69
C ARG A 416 -5.79 -18.07 24.76
N GLU A 417 -6.33 -18.02 25.97
CA GLU A 417 -5.92 -18.87 27.10
C GLU A 417 -6.16 -20.35 26.76
N TYR A 418 -7.35 -20.67 26.24
CA TYR A 418 -7.66 -22.03 25.78
C TYR A 418 -6.65 -22.53 24.74
N ASN A 419 -6.32 -21.72 23.73
CA ASN A 419 -5.36 -22.16 22.70
C ASN A 419 -3.95 -22.34 23.26
N GLU A 420 -3.52 -21.49 24.20
CA GLU A 420 -2.25 -21.62 24.90
C GLU A 420 -2.18 -22.95 25.68
N ASP A 421 -3.24 -23.28 26.43
CA ASP A 421 -3.34 -24.51 27.21
C ASP A 421 -3.46 -25.79 26.35
N HIS A 422 -3.87 -25.66 25.08
CA HIS A 422 -4.10 -26.78 24.16
C HIS A 422 -3.13 -26.80 22.97
N GLY A 423 -1.95 -26.19 23.12
CA GLY A 423 -0.83 -26.31 22.18
C GLY A 423 -0.97 -25.52 20.87
N GLY A 424 -1.97 -24.65 20.73
CA GLY A 424 -2.17 -23.76 19.57
C GLY A 424 -1.67 -22.33 19.77
N GLY A 425 -0.88 -22.10 20.82
CA GLY A 425 -0.31 -20.81 21.20
C GLY A 425 -1.38 -19.78 21.61
N PRO A 426 -0.98 -18.63 22.19
CA PRO A 426 -1.89 -17.55 22.55
C PRO A 426 -2.38 -16.75 21.32
N ILE A 427 -3.03 -17.44 20.36
CA ILE A 427 -3.63 -16.84 19.16
C ILE A 427 -5.11 -16.59 19.44
N ALA A 428 -5.58 -15.36 19.21
CA ALA A 428 -6.95 -14.95 19.48
C ALA A 428 -7.77 -14.82 18.18
N PRO A 429 -9.01 -15.34 18.13
CA PRO A 429 -9.90 -15.18 16.96
C PRO A 429 -10.27 -13.72 16.71
N ASN A 430 -10.40 -12.96 17.80
CA ASN A 430 -10.69 -11.52 17.77
C ASN A 430 -9.43 -10.66 17.61
N ALA A 431 -8.26 -11.29 17.46
CA ALA A 431 -6.96 -10.66 17.28
C ALA A 431 -6.55 -9.72 18.45
N THR A 432 -5.58 -8.83 18.22
CA THR A 432 -5.20 -7.80 19.18
C THR A 432 -6.34 -6.78 19.38
N TRP A 433 -6.29 -5.98 20.45
CA TRP A 433 -7.26 -4.91 20.69
C TRP A 433 -6.90 -3.59 20.00
N ARG A 434 -5.61 -3.41 19.69
CA ARG A 434 -5.08 -2.26 18.96
C ARG A 434 -3.86 -2.66 18.13
N LEU A 435 -3.55 -1.86 17.12
CA LEU A 435 -2.30 -1.96 16.36
C LEU A 435 -1.11 -1.43 17.20
N PRO A 436 0.14 -1.77 16.83
CA PRO A 436 1.31 -1.35 17.58
C PRO A 436 1.44 0.17 17.69
N GLY A 437 1.87 0.63 18.86
CA GLY A 437 2.12 2.04 19.13
C GLY A 437 3.58 2.44 18.93
N THR A 438 3.90 3.67 19.29
CA THR A 438 5.28 4.17 19.36
C THR A 438 5.84 3.91 20.75
N GLY A 439 7.04 3.35 20.83
CA GLY A 439 7.80 3.23 22.06
C GLY A 439 8.53 4.52 22.43
N ASN A 440 9.34 4.47 23.49
CA ASN A 440 10.00 5.66 24.05
C ASN A 440 11.46 5.87 23.58
N SER A 441 11.96 5.03 22.67
CA SER A 441 13.35 5.11 22.21
C SER A 441 13.49 4.89 20.70
N PRO A 442 14.53 5.44 20.06
CA PRO A 442 15.49 6.39 20.64
C PRO A 442 14.84 7.76 20.89
N LYS A 443 15.45 8.56 21.78
CA LYS A 443 14.96 9.92 22.11
C LYS A 443 15.19 10.88 20.94
N GLY A 444 14.47 12.00 20.94
CA GLY A 444 14.65 13.07 19.95
C GLY A 444 14.01 12.83 18.57
N LEU A 445 13.30 11.71 18.39
CA LEU A 445 12.58 11.37 17.15
C LEU A 445 11.07 11.58 17.28
N LYS A 446 10.38 11.57 16.13
CA LYS A 446 8.94 11.81 16.08
C LYS A 446 8.15 10.59 16.56
N SER A 447 7.14 10.85 17.38
CA SER A 447 6.16 9.85 17.79
C SER A 447 5.08 9.66 16.72
N GLY A 448 4.48 8.48 16.67
CA GLY A 448 3.50 8.10 15.66
C GLY A 448 4.13 7.68 14.34
N LEU A 449 3.30 7.12 13.46
CA LEU A 449 3.71 6.74 12.10
C LEU A 449 4.02 8.00 11.29
N GLN A 450 5.24 8.08 10.76
CA GLN A 450 5.68 9.13 9.85
C GLN A 450 5.44 8.70 8.40
N ASN A 451 5.19 9.67 7.52
CA ASN A 451 4.99 9.44 6.10
C ASN A 451 6.33 9.59 5.34
N TYR A 452 6.64 8.61 4.50
CA TYR A 452 7.78 8.60 3.58
C TYR A 452 7.22 8.47 2.17
N ASN A 453 7.38 9.52 1.38
CA ASN A 453 6.98 9.53 -0.02
C ASN A 453 8.22 9.36 -0.91
N PRO A 454 8.10 8.83 -2.14
CA PRO A 454 9.18 8.81 -3.09
C PRO A 454 9.80 10.20 -3.26
N ILE A 455 11.14 10.30 -3.22
CA ILE A 455 11.88 11.57 -3.23
C ILE A 455 11.60 12.40 -4.50
N GLU A 456 11.32 11.71 -5.62
CA GLU A 456 11.05 12.37 -6.90
C GLU A 456 9.62 12.93 -7.02
N TRP A 457 8.74 12.68 -6.06
CA TRP A 457 7.40 13.28 -6.09
C TRP A 457 7.51 14.78 -5.81
N ILE A 458 6.99 15.58 -6.74
CA ILE A 458 6.83 17.02 -6.62
C ILE A 458 5.52 17.23 -5.87
N LEU A 459 5.63 17.48 -4.56
CA LEU A 459 4.50 17.67 -3.65
C LEU A 459 3.65 18.89 -4.02
#